data_AF-A0A7C3Z2P3-F1
#
_entry.id   AF-A0A7C3Z2P3-F1
#
_cell.length_a   1.000
_cell.length_b   1.000
_cell.length_c   1.000
_cell.angle_alpha   90.00
_cell.angle_beta   90.00
_cell.angle_gamma   90.00
#
_symmetry.space_group_name_H-M   'P 1'
#
loop_
_entity.id
_entity.type
_entity.pdbx_description
1 polymer ?
#
loop_
_entity_poly.entity_id
_entity_poly.type
_entity_poly.pdbx_seq_one_letter_code
_entity_poly.pdbx_strand_id
1 'polypeptide(L)'
;MKISTNSKINDIITAHPETISVFLKYGLACIGCNLSPFETVKQGGEAHGFDEKTIKQLLEELKEKTKHLTLTQKAAEKLKEFKKGSSLTLRKKTENNQTFFDLEFEKTEGFKVKDKGFTITIQPEIIGEVKGMMIDWVEGKGLAFKK
;
A
#
# COMPACT_ATOMS: atom_id res chain seq x y z
N MET A 1 3.44 8.35 5.59
CA MET A 1 3.93 7.91 6.92
C MET A 1 4.58 6.54 6.78
N LYS A 2 5.69 6.24 7.48
CA LYS A 2 6.28 4.89 7.52
C LYS A 2 5.74 4.15 8.75
N ILE A 3 4.96 3.09 8.53
CA ILE A 3 4.39 2.26 9.61
C ILE A 3 5.46 1.30 10.14
N SER A 4 5.62 1.28 11.47
CA SER A 4 6.55 0.42 12.20
C SER A 4 5.97 0.00 13.55
N THR A 5 6.63 -0.91 14.27
CA THR A 5 6.28 -1.32 15.64
C THR A 5 6.11 -0.15 16.61
N ASN A 6 6.89 0.92 16.41
CA ASN A 6 6.93 2.09 17.29
C ASN A 6 5.96 3.19 16.86
N SER A 7 5.25 3.00 15.76
CA SER A 7 4.22 3.94 15.32
C SER A 7 3.03 3.87 16.29
N LYS A 8 2.49 5.03 16.69
CA LYS A 8 1.29 5.08 17.51
C LYS A 8 0.09 4.61 16.70
N ILE A 9 -0.77 3.82 17.34
CA ILE A 9 -1.98 3.28 16.69
C ILE A 9 -2.87 4.43 16.23
N ASN A 10 -3.06 5.46 17.06
CA ASN A 10 -3.88 6.62 16.71
C ASN A 10 -3.33 7.45 15.54
N ASP A 11 -2.01 7.61 15.43
CA ASP A 11 -1.40 8.31 14.29
C ASP A 11 -1.64 7.56 12.98
N ILE A 12 -1.54 6.22 13.02
CA ILE A 12 -1.83 5.37 11.86
C ILE A 12 -3.30 5.50 11.47
N ILE A 13 -4.22 5.36 12.42
CA ILE A 13 -5.66 5.43 12.15
C ILE A 13 -6.07 6.82 11.63
N THR A 14 -5.52 7.89 12.21
CA THR A 14 -5.79 9.27 11.77
C THR A 14 -5.30 9.49 10.34
N ALA A 15 -4.10 8.99 10.00
CA ALA A 15 -3.55 9.10 8.65
C ALA A 15 -4.19 8.14 7.63
N HIS A 16 -4.66 6.99 8.11
CA HIS A 16 -5.14 5.85 7.32
C HIS A 16 -6.36 5.18 7.99
N PRO A 17 -7.55 5.81 7.96
CA PRO A 17 -8.76 5.25 8.59
C PRO A 17 -9.12 3.84 8.09
N GLU A 18 -8.72 3.49 6.86
CA GLU A 18 -8.87 2.15 6.28
C GLU A 18 -8.22 1.04 7.13
N THR A 19 -7.22 1.38 7.94
CA THR A 19 -6.49 0.44 8.81
C THR A 19 -7.27 -0.01 10.04
N ILE A 20 -8.34 0.70 10.41
CA ILE A 20 -9.22 0.32 11.54
C ILE A 20 -9.71 -1.13 11.37
N SER A 21 -10.08 -1.50 10.14
CA SER A 21 -10.52 -2.87 9.83
C SER A 21 -9.46 -3.94 10.13
N VAL A 22 -8.18 -3.62 9.98
CA VAL A 22 -7.06 -4.52 10.30
C VAL A 22 -6.88 -4.62 11.81
N PHE A 23 -6.84 -3.50 12.53
CA PHE A 23 -6.73 -3.53 13.99
C PHE A 23 -7.86 -4.35 14.62
N LEU A 24 -9.10 -4.16 14.17
CA LEU A 24 -10.25 -4.95 14.61
C LEU A 24 -10.12 -6.45 14.30
N LYS A 25 -9.62 -6.82 13.13
CA LYS A 25 -9.37 -8.22 12.75
C LYS A 25 -8.42 -8.93 13.72
N TYR A 26 -7.43 -8.21 14.23
CA TYR A 26 -6.47 -8.74 15.21
C TYR A 26 -6.99 -8.65 16.66
N GLY A 27 -8.15 -8.04 16.91
CA GLY A 27 -8.71 -7.89 18.26
C GLY A 27 -8.25 -6.62 18.98
N LEU A 28 -7.59 -5.69 18.28
CA LEU A 28 -7.25 -4.37 18.78
C LEU A 28 -8.42 -3.42 18.49
N ALA A 29 -9.39 -3.36 19.41
CA ALA A 29 -10.50 -2.43 19.33
C ALA A 29 -10.09 -1.05 19.86
N CYS A 30 -9.87 -0.10 18.95
CA CYS A 30 -9.40 1.25 19.30
C CYS A 30 -10.53 2.19 19.78
N ILE A 31 -11.80 1.86 19.51
CA ILE A 31 -12.94 2.72 19.86
C ILE A 31 -13.28 2.55 21.34
N GLY A 32 -12.93 3.54 22.17
CA GLY A 32 -13.29 3.60 23.59
C GLY A 32 -12.19 3.20 24.58
N CYS A 33 -11.00 2.83 24.12
CA CYS A 33 -9.86 2.58 25.01
C CYS A 33 -9.13 3.90 25.34
N ASN A 34 -9.23 4.37 26.59
CA ASN A 34 -8.63 5.62 27.07
C ASN A 34 -7.09 5.69 26.92
N LEU A 35 -6.42 4.55 26.72
CA LEU A 35 -4.96 4.43 26.54
C LEU A 35 -4.53 4.36 25.07
N SER A 36 -5.45 4.03 24.15
CA SER A 36 -5.20 3.85 22.72
C SER A 36 -4.54 5.05 22.00
N PRO A 37 -4.76 6.33 22.39
CA PRO A 37 -4.10 7.46 21.75
C PRO A 37 -2.57 7.49 21.89
N PHE A 38 -2.02 6.83 22.92
CA PHE A 38 -0.59 6.90 23.25
C PHE A 38 0.15 5.60 22.97
N GLU A 39 -0.59 4.52 22.68
CA GLU A 39 -0.05 3.19 22.55
C GLU A 39 0.58 2.97 21.15
N THR A 40 1.78 2.37 21.15
CA THR A 40 2.41 1.89 19.91
C THR A 40 1.85 0.56 19.47
N VAL A 41 1.98 0.22 18.18
CA VAL A 41 1.53 -1.09 17.66
C VAL A 41 2.12 -2.26 18.47
N LYS A 42 3.39 -2.15 18.88
CA LYS A 42 4.04 -3.17 19.72
C LYS A 42 3.41 -3.25 21.10
N GLN A 43 3.28 -2.13 21.80
CA GLN A 43 2.72 -2.12 23.16
C GLN A 43 1.28 -2.64 23.19
N GLY A 44 0.45 -2.25 22.21
CA GLY A 44 -0.93 -2.74 22.11
C GLY A 44 -1.01 -4.22 21.77
N GLY A 45 -0.15 -4.70 20.88
CA GLY A 45 -0.04 -6.13 20.61
C GLY A 45 0.37 -6.92 21.85
N GLU A 46 1.42 -6.48 22.55
CA GLU A 46 1.93 -7.14 23.76
C GLU A 46 0.91 -7.13 24.91
N ALA A 47 0.20 -6.01 25.13
CA ALA A 47 -0.87 -5.92 26.13
C ALA A 47 -2.03 -6.89 25.86
N HIS A 48 -2.23 -7.27 24.59
CA HIS A 48 -3.22 -8.25 24.15
C HIS A 48 -2.63 -9.65 23.93
N GLY A 49 -1.39 -9.89 24.37
CA GLY A 49 -0.75 -11.21 24.33
C GLY A 49 -0.24 -11.65 22.95
N PHE A 50 -0.03 -10.72 22.03
CA PHE A 50 0.55 -11.04 20.72
C PHE A 50 2.03 -11.37 20.84
N ASP A 51 2.45 -12.43 20.16
CA ASP A 51 3.85 -12.72 19.95
C ASP A 51 4.44 -11.85 18.83
N GLU A 52 5.78 -11.85 18.71
CA GLU A 52 6.47 -11.07 17.67
C GLU A 52 6.00 -11.42 16.26
N LYS A 53 5.60 -12.67 16.03
CA LYS A 53 5.10 -13.15 14.75
C LYS A 53 3.76 -12.49 14.41
N THR A 54 2.83 -12.44 15.35
CA THR A 54 1.52 -11.81 15.16
C THR A 54 1.66 -10.31 14.96
N ILE A 55 2.53 -9.64 15.73
CA ILE A 55 2.82 -8.20 15.54
C ILE A 55 3.40 -7.95 14.15
N LYS A 56 4.29 -8.81 13.67
CA LYS A 56 4.84 -8.71 12.32
C LYS A 56 3.76 -8.88 11.25
N GLN A 57 2.83 -9.84 11.41
CA GLN A 57 1.72 -10.03 10.48
C GLN A 57 0.78 -8.83 10.44
N LEU A 58 0.42 -8.29 11.61
CA LEU A 58 -0.35 -7.05 11.74
C LEU A 58 0.32 -5.90 10.98
N LEU A 59 1.62 -5.69 11.18
CA LEU A 59 2.36 -4.63 10.50
C LEU A 59 2.38 -4.79 8.98
N GLU A 60 2.52 -6.02 8.47
CA GLU A 60 2.47 -6.27 7.04
C GLU A 60 1.07 -5.99 6.48
N GLU A 61 -0.01 -6.38 7.15
CA GLU A 61 -1.38 -6.05 6.72
C GLU A 61 -1.68 -4.55 6.79
N LEU A 62 -1.18 -3.84 7.81
CA LEU A 62 -1.29 -2.38 7.90
C LEU A 62 -0.55 -1.72 6.73
N LYS A 63 0.68 -2.14 6.45
CA LYS A 63 1.42 -1.63 5.28
C LYS A 63 0.68 -1.94 3.99
N GLU A 64 0.10 -3.13 3.85
CA GLU A 64 -0.69 -3.55 2.70
C GLU A 64 -1.90 -2.63 2.48
N LYS A 65 -2.68 -2.37 3.55
CA LYS A 65 -3.86 -1.49 3.48
C LYS A 65 -3.53 -0.03 3.21
N THR A 66 -2.35 0.41 3.64
CA THR A 66 -1.85 1.77 3.39
C THR A 66 -1.06 1.90 2.10
N LYS A 67 -0.95 0.82 1.30
CA LYS A 67 -0.37 0.90 -0.03
C LYS A 67 -1.15 1.91 -0.85
N HIS A 68 -0.42 2.86 -1.40
CA HIS A 68 -1.00 3.85 -2.28
C HIS A 68 -1.46 3.19 -3.57
N LEU A 69 -0.90 2.04 -3.94
CA LEU A 69 -1.15 1.38 -5.21
C LEU A 69 -1.00 -0.13 -5.04
N THR A 70 -1.87 -0.92 -5.66
CA THR A 70 -1.77 -2.39 -5.67
C THR A 70 -1.90 -2.94 -7.09
N LEU A 71 -1.32 -4.11 -7.35
CA LEU A 71 -1.47 -4.84 -8.61
C LEU A 71 -2.57 -5.89 -8.46
N THR A 72 -3.43 -6.04 -9.47
CA THR A 72 -4.28 -7.23 -9.55
C THR A 72 -3.43 -8.46 -9.85
N GLN A 73 -4.00 -9.65 -9.62
CA GLN A 73 -3.30 -10.91 -9.96
C GLN A 73 -3.01 -10.97 -11.47
N LYS A 74 -3.99 -10.57 -12.31
CA LYS A 74 -3.83 -10.51 -13.76
C LYS A 74 -2.68 -9.60 -14.19
N ALA A 75 -2.60 -8.40 -13.60
CA ALA A 75 -1.51 -7.48 -13.88
C ALA A 75 -0.16 -8.07 -13.48
N ALA A 76 -0.05 -8.65 -12.28
CA ALA A 76 1.19 -9.26 -11.81
C ALA A 76 1.64 -10.44 -12.67
N GLU A 77 0.72 -11.29 -13.13
CA GLU A 77 1.02 -12.41 -14.03
C GLU A 77 1.55 -11.91 -15.38
N LYS A 78 0.86 -10.93 -15.98
CA LYS A 78 1.28 -10.32 -17.24
C LYS A 78 2.64 -9.65 -17.13
N LEU A 79 2.89 -8.90 -16.06
CA LEU A 79 4.18 -8.27 -15.79
C LEU A 79 5.32 -9.30 -15.68
N LYS A 80 5.06 -10.50 -15.14
CA LYS A 80 6.05 -11.59 -15.08
C LYS A 80 6.40 -12.14 -16.46
N GLU A 81 5.44 -12.18 -17.40
CA GLU A 81 5.69 -12.65 -18.77
C GLU A 81 6.66 -11.74 -19.53
N PHE A 82 6.67 -10.44 -19.25
CA PHE A 82 7.51 -9.49 -19.97
C PHE A 82 9.03 -9.66 -19.75
N LYS A 83 9.49 -10.46 -18.76
CA LYS A 83 10.92 -10.69 -18.41
C LYS A 83 11.80 -9.42 -18.33
N LYS A 84 11.21 -8.22 -18.21
CA LYS A 84 11.89 -6.92 -18.20
C LYS A 84 12.37 -6.48 -16.81
N GLY A 85 12.32 -7.39 -15.83
CA GLY A 85 12.71 -7.13 -14.44
C GLY A 85 11.52 -6.76 -13.54
N SER A 86 11.83 -6.51 -12.27
CA SER A 86 10.83 -6.27 -11.22
C SER A 86 10.66 -4.80 -10.86
N SER A 87 11.38 -3.88 -11.51
CA SER A 87 11.31 -2.44 -11.23
C SER A 87 10.49 -1.74 -12.31
N LEU A 88 9.48 -0.99 -11.87
CA LEU A 88 8.53 -0.26 -12.68
C LEU A 88 8.50 1.19 -12.22
N THR A 89 8.19 2.11 -13.12
CA THR A 89 7.93 3.51 -12.82
C THR A 89 6.56 3.90 -13.37
N LEU A 90 5.75 4.48 -12.51
CA LEU A 90 4.44 5.02 -12.82
C LEU A 90 4.59 6.50 -13.19
N ARG A 91 4.17 6.85 -14.40
CA ARG A 91 4.16 8.22 -14.93
C ARG A 91 2.75 8.62 -15.30
N LYS A 92 2.47 9.92 -15.22
CA LYS A 92 1.23 10.51 -15.73
C LYS A 92 1.51 11.09 -17.11
N LYS A 93 0.76 10.66 -18.11
CA LYS A 93 0.78 11.19 -19.47
C LYS A 93 -0.57 11.84 -19.77
N THR A 94 -0.54 12.93 -20.52
CA THR A 94 -1.73 13.66 -20.92
C THR A 94 -1.73 13.74 -22.45
N GLU A 95 -2.74 13.17 -23.09
CA GLU A 95 -2.92 13.22 -24.54
C GLU A 95 -4.39 13.54 -24.82
N ASN A 96 -4.66 14.43 -25.77
CA ASN A 96 -6.03 14.83 -26.14
C ASN A 96 -6.93 15.25 -24.95
N ASN A 97 -6.37 15.99 -24.00
CA ASN A 97 -7.07 16.41 -22.77
C ASN A 97 -7.51 15.25 -21.86
N GLN A 98 -7.03 14.03 -22.11
CA GLN A 98 -7.24 12.85 -21.28
C GLN A 98 -5.93 12.50 -20.57
N THR A 99 -6.01 12.36 -19.26
CA THR A 99 -4.90 11.90 -18.44
C THR A 99 -4.95 10.38 -18.34
N PHE A 100 -3.84 9.73 -18.66
CA PHE A 100 -3.61 8.31 -18.43
C PHE A 100 -2.35 8.11 -17.61
N PHE A 101 -2.33 7.02 -16.86
CA PHE A 101 -1.14 6.58 -16.15
C PHE A 101 -0.46 5.52 -17.00
N ASP A 102 0.86 5.61 -17.11
CA ASP A 102 1.68 4.70 -17.87
C ASP A 102 2.75 4.07 -16.98
N LEU A 103 3.04 2.79 -17.23
CA LEU A 103 3.98 1.99 -16.45
C LEU A 103 5.15 1.57 -17.33
N GLU A 104 6.32 2.15 -17.04
CA GLU A 104 7.54 1.88 -17.77
C GLU A 104 8.49 1.03 -16.91
N PHE A 105 9.19 0.07 -17.52
CA PHE A 105 10.19 -0.76 -16.84
C PHE A 105 11.50 0.02 -16.69
N GLU A 106 11.47 1.08 -15.91
CA GLU A 106 12.61 1.92 -15.60
C GLU A 106 12.85 1.98 -14.09
N LYS A 107 14.10 2.26 -13.72
CA LYS A 107 14.48 2.52 -12.33
C LYS A 107 14.65 4.01 -12.17
N THR A 108 13.63 4.68 -11.68
CA THR A 108 13.68 6.12 -11.39
C THR A 108 13.71 6.40 -9.89
N GLU A 109 13.92 7.66 -9.54
CA GLU A 109 13.73 8.16 -8.19
C GLU A 109 12.26 8.55 -7.96
N GLY A 110 11.78 8.37 -6.74
CA GLY A 110 10.38 8.56 -6.39
C GLY A 110 9.93 7.66 -5.24
N PHE A 111 8.63 7.64 -4.98
CA PHE A 111 8.02 6.84 -3.93
C PHE A 111 7.88 5.39 -4.36
N LYS A 112 8.59 4.47 -3.71
CA LYS A 112 8.62 3.06 -4.09
C LYS A 112 7.57 2.26 -3.32
N VAL A 113 6.66 1.64 -4.04
CA VAL A 113 5.68 0.70 -3.53
C VAL A 113 6.07 -0.71 -3.97
N LYS A 114 6.16 -1.64 -3.03
CA LYS A 114 6.41 -3.05 -3.34
C LYS A 114 5.09 -3.82 -3.30
N ASP A 115 4.73 -4.44 -4.41
CA ASP A 115 3.51 -5.22 -4.52
C ASP A 115 3.71 -6.45 -5.41
N LYS A 116 3.25 -7.62 -4.94
CA LYS A 116 3.31 -8.90 -5.68
C LYS A 116 4.67 -9.25 -6.32
N GLY A 117 5.76 -8.84 -5.66
CA GLY A 117 7.14 -9.07 -6.13
C GLY A 117 7.69 -8.00 -7.08
N PHE A 118 6.90 -6.96 -7.39
CA PHE A 118 7.31 -5.81 -8.18
C PHE A 118 7.55 -4.59 -7.29
N THR A 119 8.49 -3.74 -7.70
CA THR A 119 8.77 -2.44 -7.10
C THR A 119 8.31 -1.36 -8.07
N ILE A 120 7.22 -0.68 -7.74
CA ILE A 120 6.61 0.38 -8.54
C ILE A 120 7.04 1.71 -7.95
N THR A 121 7.70 2.54 -8.75
CA THR A 121 8.15 3.87 -8.38
C THR A 121 7.13 4.88 -8.85
N ILE A 122 6.49 5.56 -7.91
CA ILE A 122 5.46 6.57 -8.16
C ILE A 122 6.13 7.94 -8.04
N GLN A 123 5.92 8.82 -9.01
CA GLN A 123 6.42 10.19 -8.91
C GLN A 123 5.70 10.95 -7.79
N PRO A 124 6.41 11.79 -7.01
CA PRO A 124 5.81 12.54 -5.89
C PRO A 124 4.61 13.41 -6.28
N GLU A 125 4.58 13.91 -7.52
CA GLU A 125 3.49 14.73 -8.06
C GLU A 125 2.15 13.98 -8.19
N ILE A 126 2.19 12.68 -8.46
CA ILE A 126 0.98 11.87 -8.69
C ILE A 126 0.60 10.96 -7.52
N ILE A 127 1.42 10.94 -6.45
CA ILE A 127 1.23 10.04 -5.31
C ILE A 127 -0.16 10.16 -4.67
N GLY A 128 -0.71 11.38 -4.61
CA GLY A 128 -2.03 11.65 -4.07
C GLY A 128 -3.16 11.18 -4.99
N GLU A 129 -2.99 11.31 -6.31
CA GLU A 129 -3.99 10.91 -7.30
C GLU A 129 -4.13 9.39 -7.40
N VAL A 130 -3.01 8.69 -7.23
CA VAL A 130 -2.97 7.23 -7.36
C VAL A 130 -3.28 6.51 -6.05
N LYS A 131 -3.47 7.22 -4.93
CA LYS A 131 -3.75 6.63 -3.62
C LYS A 131 -5.02 5.78 -3.65
N GLY A 132 -4.88 4.49 -3.34
CA GLY A 132 -5.96 3.50 -3.36
C GLY A 132 -6.24 2.91 -4.74
N MET A 133 -5.47 3.25 -5.77
CA MET A 133 -5.67 2.67 -7.10
C MET A 133 -5.14 1.22 -7.19
N MET A 134 -5.86 0.42 -7.97
CA MET A 134 -5.49 -0.91 -8.41
C MET A 134 -5.06 -0.86 -9.87
N ILE A 135 -3.87 -1.37 -10.16
CA ILE A 135 -3.41 -1.61 -11.53
C ILE A 135 -3.91 -2.98 -11.95
N ASP A 136 -4.73 -3.03 -12.99
CA ASP A 136 -5.22 -4.24 -13.63
C ASP A 136 -4.67 -4.39 -15.04
N TRP A 137 -4.74 -5.60 -15.59
CA TRP A 137 -4.46 -5.82 -17.01
C TRP A 137 -5.76 -6.07 -17.76
N VAL A 138 -5.99 -5.27 -18.80
CA VAL A 138 -7.15 -5.38 -19.68
C VAL A 138 -6.68 -5.83 -21.06
N GLU A 139 -7.19 -6.97 -21.52
CA GLU A 139 -6.88 -7.49 -22.85
C GLU A 139 -7.24 -6.48 -23.94
N GLY A 140 -6.32 -6.27 -24.89
CA GLY A 140 -6.45 -5.29 -25.96
C GLY A 140 -6.19 -3.82 -25.57
N LYS A 141 -6.18 -3.47 -24.28
CA LYS A 141 -5.89 -2.10 -23.81
C LYS A 141 -4.59 -1.96 -23.02
N GLY A 142 -4.07 -3.06 -22.46
CA GLY A 142 -2.86 -3.06 -21.64
C GLY A 142 -3.14 -2.80 -20.17
N LEU A 143 -2.23 -2.11 -19.48
CA LEU A 143 -2.37 -1.79 -18.06
C LEU A 143 -3.46 -0.72 -17.87
N ALA A 144 -4.40 -0.98 -16.97
CA ALA A 144 -5.52 -0.10 -16.66
C ALA A 144 -5.56 0.20 -15.16
N PHE A 145 -5.94 1.41 -14.81
CA PHE A 145 -6.00 1.87 -13.42
C PHE A 145 -7.46 1.92 -12.98
N LYS A 146 -7.76 1.24 -11.90
CA LYS A 146 -9.09 1.16 -11.28
C LYS A 146 -9.01 1.73 -9.87
N LYS A 147 -10.10 2.31 -9.38
CA LYS A 147 -10.27 2.62 -7.95
C LYS A 147 -11.05 1.51 -7.28
#